data_AF-W2EX50-F1
#
_entry.id   AF-W2EX50-F1
#
_cell.length_a   1.000
_cell.length_b   1.000
_cell.length_c   1.000
_cell.angle_alpha   90.00
_cell.angle_beta   90.00
_cell.angle_gamma   90.00
#
_symmetry.space_group_name_H-M   'P 1'
#
loop_
_entity.id
_entity.type
_entity.pdbx_description
1 polymer ?
#
loop_
_entity_poly.entity_id
_entity_poly.type
_entity_poly.pdbx_seq_one_letter_code
_entity_poly.pdbx_strand_id
1 'polypeptide(L)'
;MYELIEVLRVDPAAARVYEHGWQSWSPSTDHPATATGARPVRPVTQIMSYRPGRPGPSRGFQGEGVLAVEPGDGTTVVYGCADGLTGVASIRAEPDGDRLVISAEGPVTARTHPGPLYDALSAWADGFALRAGAGPIRPAPTAWCSWYHYFEHVTEADVDENLRAVVDAALPVDVLQIDDGWEAEIGDWLDLSDRFASLEGLAKRIRDAGMRPGIWVAPFLAGARSRVVREHPEWLIGADGGHADAGHNWDQDLAGLDVTHPGAAAYLRETFGTLRAAGFDYFKIDFLYAGALDGPRHSGAGPLEAYREGLRLIRQTIGPEAYLLGCGAPILPSVGLFDAMRVSADTAPQYEPWYGDPALPGQRGAVLSTVGRAWQHGRFWVNDPDCLIVRPEVERREEWAEVVERYGGLRASSDRIAALDAWGLETTRRLLSDVPPPVPFPAPAS
;
A
#
# COMPACT_ATOMS: atom_id res chain seq x y z
N MET A 1 20.47 -6.79 16.63
CA MET A 1 21.13 -5.69 17.38
C MET A 1 21.54 -4.64 16.37
N TYR A 2 21.38 -3.35 16.69
CA TYR A 2 21.78 -2.27 15.79
C TYR A 2 23.28 -2.04 15.86
N GLU A 3 23.95 -2.04 14.71
CA GLU A 3 25.37 -1.79 14.56
C GLU A 3 25.61 -0.35 14.10
N LEU A 4 26.63 0.31 14.65
CA LEU A 4 27.01 1.66 14.23
C LEU A 4 27.51 1.63 12.78
N ILE A 5 26.94 2.50 11.95
CA ILE A 5 27.35 2.68 10.55
C ILE A 5 28.26 3.91 10.44
N GLU A 6 27.80 5.06 10.94
CA GLU A 6 28.52 6.33 10.84
C GLU A 6 28.02 7.32 11.90
N VAL A 7 28.83 8.34 12.21
CA VAL A 7 28.41 9.54 12.93
C VAL A 7 28.58 10.74 12.00
N LEU A 8 27.46 11.24 11.48
CA LEU A 8 27.44 12.32 10.49
C LEU A 8 27.32 13.67 11.18
N ARG A 9 28.11 14.66 10.75
CA ARG A 9 27.94 16.04 11.21
C ARG A 9 26.83 16.71 10.40
N VAL A 10 25.94 17.44 11.08
CA VAL A 10 24.79 18.10 10.45
C VAL A 10 24.66 19.54 10.95
N ASP A 11 24.09 20.42 10.12
CA ASP A 11 23.58 21.71 10.57
C ASP A 11 22.17 21.52 11.17
N PRO A 12 21.96 21.66 12.49
CA PRO A 12 20.65 21.41 13.11
C PRO A 12 19.53 22.33 12.60
N ALA A 13 19.86 23.47 11.99
CA ALA A 13 18.90 24.43 11.46
C ALA A 13 18.47 24.11 10.03
N ALA A 14 19.31 23.45 9.24
CA ALA A 14 19.07 23.16 7.83
C ALA A 14 18.89 21.67 7.53
N ALA A 15 19.44 20.78 8.36
CA ALA A 15 19.50 19.37 8.07
C ALA A 15 18.12 18.70 8.09
N ARG A 16 17.93 17.76 7.17
CA ARG A 16 16.70 16.99 7.00
C ARG A 16 17.00 15.50 7.01
N VAL A 17 16.07 14.72 7.55
CA VAL A 17 16.14 13.25 7.57
C VAL A 17 14.86 12.70 6.97
N TYR A 18 15.00 11.84 5.97
CA TYR A 18 13.90 11.08 5.38
C TYR A 18 13.86 9.67 5.96
N GLU A 19 12.71 9.30 6.51
CA GLU A 19 12.43 7.94 6.93
C GLU A 19 11.47 7.26 5.96
N HIS A 20 11.86 6.09 5.45
CA HIS A 20 11.03 5.27 4.59
C HIS A 20 10.28 4.22 5.43
N GLY A 21 8.96 4.33 5.50
CA GLY A 21 8.12 3.38 6.21
C GLY A 21 8.09 1.98 5.58
N TRP A 22 7.80 0.96 6.39
CA TRP A 22 7.81 -0.47 6.03
C TRP A 22 6.92 -0.83 4.84
N GLN A 23 5.65 -0.43 4.94
CA GLN A 23 4.59 -0.89 4.06
C GLN A 23 3.73 0.29 3.56
N SER A 24 2.81 0.06 2.63
CA SER A 24 1.88 1.05 2.06
C SER A 24 1.40 2.12 3.05
N TRP A 25 0.88 1.75 4.21
CA TRP A 25 0.33 2.70 5.19
C TRP A 25 1.37 3.32 6.12
N SER A 26 2.59 2.77 6.18
CA SER A 26 3.63 3.31 7.04
C SER A 26 4.00 4.74 6.63
N PRO A 27 4.04 5.71 7.56
CA PRO A 27 4.41 7.08 7.28
C PRO A 27 5.78 7.13 6.60
N SER A 28 5.91 7.95 5.56
CA SER A 28 7.18 8.15 4.85
C SER A 28 7.29 9.59 4.41
N THR A 29 8.21 10.34 5.01
CA THR A 29 8.47 11.74 4.66
C THR A 29 9.83 12.15 5.21
N ASP A 30 10.27 13.33 4.81
CA ASP A 30 11.39 14.02 5.40
C ASP A 30 10.97 14.98 6.52
N HIS A 31 11.88 15.14 7.49
CA HIS A 31 11.69 15.92 8.71
C HIS A 31 12.93 16.77 8.99
N PRO A 32 12.82 17.89 9.72
CA PRO A 32 13.99 18.52 10.33
C PRO A 32 14.77 17.52 11.18
N ALA A 33 16.10 17.53 11.13
CA ALA A 33 16.95 16.58 11.86
C ALA A 33 16.81 16.64 13.39
N THR A 34 16.22 17.72 13.91
CA THR A 34 15.92 17.91 15.34
C THR A 34 14.58 17.28 15.77
N ALA A 35 13.75 16.84 14.82
CA ALA A 35 12.46 16.23 15.07
C ALA A 35 12.59 14.75 15.51
N THR A 36 11.44 14.09 15.63
CA THR A 36 11.35 12.63 15.80
C THR A 36 10.26 12.15 14.86
N GLY A 37 10.56 11.07 14.14
CA GLY A 37 9.64 10.45 13.21
C GLY A 37 8.37 9.91 13.86
N ALA A 38 7.38 9.56 13.05
CA ALA A 38 6.12 9.05 13.55
C ALA A 38 6.31 7.70 14.27
N ARG A 39 5.51 7.45 15.31
CA ARG A 39 5.47 6.17 16.04
C ARG A 39 4.04 5.69 16.17
N PRO A 40 3.81 4.36 16.15
CA PRO A 40 2.48 3.84 16.34
C PRO A 40 1.93 4.28 17.69
N VAL A 41 0.72 4.83 17.68
CA VAL A 41 0.04 5.29 18.91
C VAL A 41 -0.48 4.11 19.72
N ARG A 42 -0.78 2.98 19.04
CA ARG A 42 -1.34 1.77 19.65
C ARG A 42 -0.50 0.54 19.27
N PRO A 43 -0.41 -0.49 20.14
CA PRO A 43 0.30 -1.72 19.83
C PRO A 43 -0.18 -2.42 18.56
N VAL A 44 -1.50 -2.48 18.33
CA VAL A 44 -2.06 -3.08 17.10
C VAL A 44 -1.59 -2.36 15.83
N THR A 45 -1.42 -1.03 15.88
CA THR A 45 -0.93 -0.26 14.73
C THR A 45 0.54 -0.62 14.41
N GLN A 46 1.35 -0.99 15.40
CA GLN A 46 2.73 -1.45 15.16
C GLN A 46 2.77 -2.72 14.29
N ILE A 47 1.78 -3.61 14.48
CA ILE A 47 1.66 -4.86 13.73
C ILE A 47 1.08 -4.59 12.35
N MET A 48 0.00 -3.81 12.29
CA MET A 48 -0.76 -3.67 11.05
C MET A 48 -0.18 -2.64 10.10
N SER A 49 0.40 -1.55 10.58
CA SER A 49 0.76 -0.39 9.73
C SER A 49 2.25 -0.03 9.76
N TYR A 50 3.01 -0.51 10.74
CA TYR A 50 4.47 -0.34 10.83
C TYR A 50 5.14 -1.72 10.71
N ARG A 51 6.47 -1.81 10.85
CA ARG A 51 7.17 -3.10 10.78
C ARG A 51 6.93 -3.94 12.05
N PRO A 52 6.31 -5.12 11.97
CA PRO A 52 6.12 -5.98 13.12
C PRO A 52 7.45 -6.35 13.78
N GLY A 53 7.49 -6.39 15.12
CA GLY A 53 8.68 -6.80 15.87
C GLY A 53 9.90 -5.86 15.76
N ARG A 54 9.74 -4.66 15.17
CA ARG A 54 10.82 -3.68 14.97
C ARG A 54 10.37 -2.27 15.38
N PRO A 55 10.10 -2.02 16.68
CA PRO A 55 9.67 -0.70 17.13
C PRO A 55 10.76 0.36 16.89
N GLY A 56 10.32 1.56 16.52
CA GLY A 56 11.17 2.73 16.33
C GLY A 56 11.86 3.19 17.62
N PRO A 57 12.99 3.93 17.54
CA PRO A 57 13.62 4.52 18.71
C PRO A 57 12.73 5.60 19.33
N SER A 58 12.88 5.86 20.63
CA SER A 58 12.09 6.86 21.36
C SER A 58 12.39 8.30 20.91
N ARG A 59 13.54 8.53 20.29
CA ARG A 59 13.97 9.79 19.68
C ARG A 59 14.63 9.51 18.34
N GLY A 60 14.46 10.41 17.37
CA GLY A 60 15.06 10.30 16.04
C GLY A 60 14.18 9.53 15.05
N PHE A 61 14.80 8.82 14.12
CA PHE A 61 14.15 8.33 12.91
C PHE A 61 14.40 6.85 12.70
N GLN A 62 13.47 6.17 12.01
CA GLN A 62 13.67 4.79 11.57
C GLN A 62 13.15 4.57 10.17
N GLY A 63 14.07 4.27 9.24
CA GLY A 63 13.76 3.87 7.88
C GLY A 63 13.87 2.36 7.70
N GLU A 64 12.91 1.77 7.00
CA GLU A 64 12.88 0.38 6.62
C GLU A 64 13.39 0.23 5.20
N GLY A 65 14.62 -0.27 5.10
CA GLY A 65 15.36 -0.46 3.86
C GLY A 65 15.99 0.79 3.29
N VAL A 66 15.49 1.99 3.59
CA VAL A 66 16.05 3.28 3.15
C VAL A 66 15.92 4.32 4.25
N LEU A 67 17.00 5.07 4.50
CA LEU A 67 17.00 6.31 5.25
C LEU A 67 17.93 7.29 4.51
N ALA A 68 17.54 8.55 4.38
CA ALA A 68 18.39 9.57 3.75
C ALA A 68 18.58 10.76 4.68
N VAL A 69 19.76 11.37 4.62
CA VAL A 69 20.11 12.55 5.42
C VAL A 69 20.67 13.61 4.50
N GLU A 70 20.05 14.79 4.50
CA GLU A 70 20.60 16.00 3.91
C GLU A 70 21.25 16.82 5.04
N PRO A 71 22.59 16.88 5.16
CA PRO A 71 23.26 17.48 6.32
C PRO A 71 23.20 19.00 6.39
N GLY A 72 22.80 19.67 5.30
CA GLY A 72 22.86 21.12 5.15
C GLY A 72 24.10 21.66 4.42
N ASP A 73 24.92 20.79 3.81
CA ASP A 73 26.13 21.15 3.06
C ASP A 73 25.95 21.06 1.52
N GLY A 74 24.72 20.88 1.05
CA GLY A 74 24.39 20.70 -0.36
C GLY A 74 24.58 19.27 -0.87
N THR A 75 24.81 18.30 0.02
CA THR A 75 24.83 16.86 -0.28
C THR A 75 23.71 16.12 0.43
N THR A 76 23.41 14.91 -0.04
CA THR A 76 22.54 13.96 0.64
C THR A 76 23.25 12.61 0.75
N VAL A 77 23.23 12.01 1.94
CA VAL A 77 23.69 10.63 2.16
C VAL A 77 22.48 9.70 2.21
N VAL A 78 22.42 8.73 1.29
CA VAL A 78 21.39 7.68 1.27
C VAL A 78 21.97 6.40 1.86
N TYR A 79 21.34 5.92 2.93
CA TYR A 79 21.59 4.63 3.55
C TYR A 79 20.53 3.65 3.04
N GLY A 80 20.94 2.75 2.14
CA GLY A 80 20.05 1.78 1.51
C GLY A 80 20.45 0.35 1.83
N CYS A 81 19.45 -0.51 2.05
CA CYS A 81 19.67 -1.95 2.25
C CYS A 81 20.34 -2.59 1.04
N ALA A 82 21.13 -3.64 1.30
CA ALA A 82 21.88 -4.33 0.25
C ALA A 82 20.99 -5.16 -0.69
N ASP A 83 20.00 -5.88 -0.13
CA ASP A 83 19.07 -6.74 -0.86
C ASP A 83 17.70 -6.10 -1.06
N GLY A 84 16.95 -5.87 0.03
CA GLY A 84 15.65 -5.20 0.00
C GLY A 84 14.48 -6.08 -0.50
N LEU A 85 14.76 -7.24 -1.10
CA LEU A 85 13.72 -8.16 -1.57
C LEU A 85 13.42 -9.30 -0.59
N THR A 86 14.44 -9.95 -0.07
CA THR A 86 14.35 -11.09 0.86
C THR A 86 14.91 -10.77 2.25
N GLY A 87 15.66 -9.67 2.38
CA GLY A 87 16.10 -9.08 3.62
C GLY A 87 16.06 -7.55 3.57
N VAL A 88 15.30 -6.94 4.49
CA VAL A 88 15.19 -5.49 4.62
C VAL A 88 15.82 -5.05 5.95
N ALA A 89 16.83 -4.19 5.87
CA ALA A 89 17.49 -3.63 7.05
C ALA A 89 16.60 -2.56 7.72
N SER A 90 16.60 -2.49 9.04
CA SER A 90 16.05 -1.34 9.77
C SER A 90 17.19 -0.36 10.06
N ILE A 91 17.03 0.90 9.69
CA ILE A 91 18.08 1.92 9.72
C ILE A 91 17.61 3.05 10.62
N ARG A 92 18.44 3.45 11.60
CA ARG A 92 18.13 4.51 12.55
C ARG A 92 19.06 5.70 12.37
N ALA A 93 18.50 6.89 12.58
CA ALA A 93 19.25 8.12 12.74
C ALA A 93 18.83 8.78 14.06
N GLU A 94 19.75 8.83 15.02
CA GLU A 94 19.49 9.39 16.35
C GLU A 94 20.29 10.69 16.55
N PRO A 95 19.64 11.81 16.93
CA PRO A 95 20.32 13.09 17.08
C PRO A 95 21.14 13.19 18.36
N ASP A 96 22.39 13.66 18.20
CA ASP A 96 23.35 13.95 19.26
C ASP A 96 24.06 15.28 19.00
N GLY A 97 23.50 16.38 19.51
CA GLY A 97 24.05 17.73 19.31
C GLY A 97 24.05 18.15 17.83
N ASP A 98 25.24 18.43 17.28
CA ASP A 98 25.47 18.75 15.86
C ASP A 98 25.74 17.51 15.00
N ARG A 99 25.30 16.33 15.47
CA ARG A 99 25.54 15.04 14.83
C ARG A 99 24.28 14.18 14.75
N LEU A 100 24.25 13.30 13.76
CA LEU A 100 23.35 12.17 13.67
C LEU A 100 24.15 10.87 13.78
N VAL A 101 23.78 10.03 14.74
CA VAL A 101 24.33 8.68 14.90
C VAL A 101 23.50 7.75 14.03
N ILE A 102 24.13 7.17 13.01
CA ILE A 102 23.48 6.26 12.08
C ILE A 102 23.81 4.83 12.47
N SER A 103 22.79 4.01 12.69
CA SER A 103 22.93 2.59 13.00
C SER A 103 21.96 1.73 12.20
N ALA A 104 22.26 0.46 12.00
CA ALA A 104 21.37 -0.44 11.26
C ALA A 104 21.33 -1.84 11.86
N GLU A 105 20.18 -2.49 11.74
CA GLU A 105 20.04 -3.94 11.89
C GLU A 105 19.87 -4.55 10.49
N GLY A 106 20.92 -5.21 10.03
CA GLY A 106 21.01 -5.76 8.67
C GLY A 106 21.97 -4.97 7.76
N PRO A 107 22.37 -5.55 6.63
CA PRO A 107 23.39 -4.97 5.75
C PRO A 107 22.88 -3.73 5.01
N VAL A 108 23.63 -2.64 5.13
CA VAL A 108 23.34 -1.35 4.48
C VAL A 108 24.56 -0.83 3.72
N THR A 109 24.29 -0.03 2.69
CA THR A 109 25.29 0.75 1.96
C THR A 109 25.00 2.23 2.14
N ALA A 110 26.03 3.03 2.39
CA ALA A 110 25.94 4.48 2.43
C ALA A 110 26.50 5.05 1.11
N ARG A 111 25.76 5.96 0.47
CA ARG A 111 26.22 6.67 -0.73
C ARG A 111 25.90 8.15 -0.62
N THR A 112 26.88 8.98 -0.92
CA THR A 112 26.72 10.43 -0.98
C THR A 112 26.35 10.86 -2.39
N HIS A 113 25.33 11.70 -2.49
CA HIS A 113 24.82 12.29 -3.73
C HIS A 113 24.94 13.81 -3.63
N PRO A 114 25.34 14.51 -4.70
CA PRO A 114 25.21 15.96 -4.75
C PRO A 114 23.74 16.35 -4.89
N GLY A 115 23.33 17.44 -4.25
CA GLY A 115 21.99 18.00 -4.41
C GLY A 115 20.97 17.53 -3.37
N PRO A 116 19.69 17.84 -3.62
CA PRO A 116 18.63 17.74 -2.63
C PRO A 116 18.20 16.30 -2.37
N LEU A 117 17.56 16.12 -1.21
CA LEU A 117 17.15 14.81 -0.69
C LEU A 117 16.37 13.94 -1.69
N TYR A 118 15.35 14.49 -2.35
CA TYR A 118 14.46 13.71 -3.24
C TYR A 118 15.12 13.31 -4.56
N ASP A 119 16.12 14.06 -5.03
CA ASP A 119 16.92 13.68 -6.20
C ASP A 119 17.83 12.49 -5.87
N ALA A 120 18.43 12.50 -4.67
CA ALA A 120 19.24 11.39 -4.18
C ALA A 120 18.42 10.11 -3.96
N LEU A 121 17.20 10.23 -3.40
CA LEU A 121 16.26 9.11 -3.29
C LEU A 121 15.87 8.56 -4.66
N SER A 122 15.58 9.43 -5.63
CA SER A 122 15.27 9.05 -7.00
C SER A 122 16.42 8.27 -7.65
N ALA A 123 17.66 8.74 -7.51
CA ALA A 123 18.84 8.06 -8.04
C ALA A 123 19.09 6.69 -7.37
N TRP A 124 18.84 6.59 -6.06
CA TRP A 124 18.90 5.31 -5.35
C TRP A 124 17.84 4.35 -5.87
N ALA A 125 16.60 4.84 -6.06
CA ALA A 125 15.46 4.07 -6.53
C ALA A 125 15.67 3.53 -7.95
N ASP A 126 16.22 4.32 -8.87
CA ASP A 126 16.58 3.85 -10.22
C ASP A 126 17.53 2.65 -10.17
N GLY A 127 18.56 2.74 -9.31
CA GLY A 127 19.49 1.65 -9.09
C GLY A 127 18.84 0.43 -8.42
N PHE A 128 17.93 0.64 -7.47
CA PHE A 128 17.21 -0.45 -6.79
C PHE A 128 16.25 -1.16 -7.75
N ALA A 129 15.45 -0.43 -8.52
CA ALA A 129 14.50 -0.96 -9.49
C ALA A 129 15.19 -1.90 -10.49
N LEU A 130 16.35 -1.50 -11.02
CA LEU A 130 17.17 -2.33 -11.90
C LEU A 130 17.63 -3.64 -11.23
N ARG A 131 18.13 -3.58 -9.99
CA ARG A 131 18.56 -4.78 -9.25
C ARG A 131 17.39 -5.67 -8.84
N ALA A 132 16.24 -5.07 -8.55
CA ALA A 132 15.02 -5.77 -8.18
C ALA A 132 14.33 -6.47 -9.36
N GLY A 133 14.77 -6.17 -10.59
CA GLY A 133 14.16 -6.70 -11.81
C GLY A 133 12.80 -6.06 -12.10
N ALA A 134 12.59 -4.79 -11.71
CA ALA A 134 11.41 -4.05 -12.11
C ALA A 134 11.35 -3.96 -13.63
N GLY A 135 10.27 -4.49 -14.21
CA GLY A 135 10.04 -4.46 -15.65
C GLY A 135 9.45 -3.11 -16.12
N PRO A 136 9.09 -3.02 -17.41
CA PRO A 136 8.34 -1.90 -17.93
C PRO A 136 7.05 -1.68 -17.13
N ILE A 137 6.78 -0.44 -16.74
CA ILE A 137 5.60 -0.10 -15.96
C ILE A 137 4.43 0.15 -16.92
N ARG A 138 3.33 -0.56 -16.68
CA ARG A 138 2.09 -0.37 -17.43
C ARG A 138 1.37 0.89 -16.94
N PRO A 139 0.80 1.71 -17.84
CA PRO A 139 -0.08 2.80 -17.43
C PRO A 139 -1.25 2.28 -16.59
N ALA A 140 -1.68 3.05 -15.59
CA ALA A 140 -2.84 2.69 -14.79
C ALA A 140 -4.16 2.98 -15.53
N PRO A 141 -5.17 2.10 -15.40
CA PRO A 141 -6.53 2.47 -15.76
C PRO A 141 -7.08 3.52 -14.80
N THR A 142 -8.14 4.22 -15.20
CA THR A 142 -8.98 4.96 -14.25
C THR A 142 -9.95 4.01 -13.55
N ALA A 143 -10.37 4.35 -12.35
CA ALA A 143 -11.25 3.48 -11.57
C ALA A 143 -12.35 4.24 -10.82
N TRP A 144 -13.42 3.51 -10.53
CA TRP A 144 -14.32 3.79 -9.43
C TRP A 144 -14.21 2.67 -8.40
N CYS A 145 -14.18 3.00 -7.12
CA CYS A 145 -14.02 2.07 -5.99
C CYS A 145 -15.16 2.28 -4.98
N SER A 146 -15.74 1.20 -4.44
CA SER A 146 -16.85 1.30 -3.49
C SER A 146 -16.47 1.71 -2.05
N TRP A 147 -15.20 1.63 -1.66
CA TRP A 147 -14.79 1.66 -0.25
C TRP A 147 -15.10 2.95 0.51
N TYR A 148 -14.63 4.11 0.05
CA TYR A 148 -14.64 5.36 0.83
C TYR A 148 -16.01 6.07 0.90
N HIS A 149 -17.08 5.39 0.46
CA HIS A 149 -18.46 5.79 0.68
C HIS A 149 -19.27 4.69 1.40
N TYR A 150 -19.16 3.44 0.96
CA TYR A 150 -20.00 2.34 1.44
C TYR A 150 -19.33 1.48 2.51
N PHE A 151 -17.99 1.45 2.56
CA PHE A 151 -17.20 0.54 3.39
C PHE A 151 -17.69 -0.92 3.22
N GLU A 152 -17.62 -1.71 4.29
CA GLU A 152 -18.07 -3.11 4.35
C GLU A 152 -19.57 -3.30 4.04
N HIS A 153 -20.34 -2.22 4.02
CA HIS A 153 -21.80 -2.23 3.82
C HIS A 153 -22.22 -2.11 2.35
N VAL A 154 -21.28 -2.12 1.41
CA VAL A 154 -21.59 -2.11 -0.03
C VAL A 154 -22.52 -3.27 -0.40
N THR A 155 -23.50 -2.99 -1.25
CA THR A 155 -24.40 -3.99 -1.83
C THR A 155 -24.27 -4.05 -3.34
N GLU A 156 -24.72 -5.15 -3.96
CA GLU A 156 -24.80 -5.25 -5.42
C GLU A 156 -25.66 -4.13 -6.04
N ALA A 157 -26.69 -3.65 -5.31
CA ALA A 157 -27.53 -2.55 -5.75
C ALA A 157 -26.81 -1.19 -5.77
N ASP A 158 -25.92 -0.94 -4.80
CA ASP A 158 -25.09 0.27 -4.76
C ASP A 158 -24.11 0.30 -5.95
N VAL A 159 -23.55 -0.86 -6.29
CA VAL A 159 -22.67 -1.01 -7.44
C VAL A 159 -23.43 -0.76 -8.74
N ASP A 160 -24.64 -1.35 -8.89
CA ASP A 160 -25.50 -1.10 -10.06
C ASP A 160 -25.96 0.37 -10.16
N GLU A 161 -26.20 1.06 -9.04
CA GLU A 161 -26.52 2.49 -9.04
C GLU A 161 -25.35 3.31 -9.60
N ASN A 162 -24.14 3.09 -9.08
CA ASN A 162 -22.96 3.84 -9.50
C ASN A 162 -22.56 3.49 -10.94
N LEU A 163 -22.74 2.24 -11.37
CA LEU A 163 -22.55 1.84 -12.76
C LEU A 163 -23.42 2.69 -13.70
N ARG A 164 -24.72 2.85 -13.39
CA ARG A 164 -25.63 3.71 -14.18
C ARG A 164 -25.20 5.17 -14.11
N ALA A 165 -24.89 5.67 -12.92
CA ALA A 165 -24.53 7.08 -12.73
C ALA A 165 -23.22 7.45 -13.46
N VAL A 166 -22.22 6.57 -13.49
CA VAL A 166 -20.98 6.74 -14.27
C VAL A 166 -21.30 6.87 -15.77
N VAL A 167 -22.16 5.99 -16.30
CA VAL A 167 -22.59 6.01 -17.70
C VAL A 167 -23.38 7.28 -18.02
N ASP A 168 -24.38 7.63 -17.20
CA ASP A 168 -25.25 8.80 -17.40
C ASP A 168 -24.46 10.11 -17.35
N ALA A 169 -23.45 10.20 -16.48
CA ALA A 169 -22.58 11.36 -16.34
C ALA A 169 -21.40 11.38 -17.33
N ALA A 170 -21.26 10.33 -18.16
CA ALA A 170 -20.14 10.11 -19.07
C ALA A 170 -18.77 10.30 -18.38
N LEU A 171 -18.60 9.71 -17.19
CA LEU A 171 -17.34 9.74 -16.48
C LEU A 171 -16.36 8.74 -17.12
N PRO A 172 -15.08 9.12 -17.33
CA PRO A 172 -14.08 8.25 -17.96
C PRO A 172 -13.54 7.24 -16.95
N VAL A 173 -14.36 6.27 -16.58
CA VAL A 173 -14.00 5.17 -15.69
C VAL A 173 -13.70 3.93 -16.54
N ASP A 174 -12.47 3.43 -16.50
CA ASP A 174 -12.09 2.19 -17.17
C ASP A 174 -12.43 0.96 -16.33
N VAL A 175 -12.26 1.05 -15.00
CA VAL A 175 -12.46 -0.05 -14.04
C VAL A 175 -13.54 0.31 -13.04
N LEU A 176 -14.53 -0.57 -12.88
CA LEU A 176 -15.47 -0.50 -11.75
C LEU A 176 -15.08 -1.58 -10.73
N GLN A 177 -14.50 -1.15 -9.61
CA GLN A 177 -13.95 -2.01 -8.58
C GLN A 177 -14.91 -2.17 -7.39
N ILE A 178 -15.23 -3.42 -7.05
CA ILE A 178 -15.89 -3.77 -5.79
C ILE A 178 -14.79 -3.96 -4.73
N ASP A 179 -14.82 -3.16 -3.67
CA ASP A 179 -13.92 -3.29 -2.51
C ASP A 179 -14.48 -4.26 -1.45
N ASP A 180 -13.88 -4.32 -0.26
CA ASP A 180 -14.33 -5.15 0.88
C ASP A 180 -15.86 -5.03 1.13
N GLY A 181 -16.51 -6.19 1.27
CA GLY A 181 -17.93 -6.34 1.61
C GLY A 181 -18.69 -7.35 0.74
N TRP A 182 -18.06 -7.90 -0.30
CA TRP A 182 -18.66 -8.88 -1.20
C TRP A 182 -18.52 -10.32 -0.69
N GLU A 183 -17.46 -10.57 0.07
CA GLU A 183 -17.08 -11.85 0.64
C GLU A 183 -17.89 -12.17 1.90
N ALA A 184 -18.04 -13.47 2.21
CA ALA A 184 -18.74 -13.90 3.41
C ALA A 184 -17.97 -13.58 4.71
N GLU A 185 -16.64 -13.69 4.69
CA GLU A 185 -15.74 -13.45 5.83
C GLU A 185 -14.29 -13.27 5.33
N ILE A 186 -13.46 -12.56 6.10
CA ILE A 186 -12.03 -12.39 5.78
C ILE A 186 -11.32 -13.73 5.83
N GLY A 187 -10.88 -14.20 4.66
CA GLY A 187 -10.28 -15.52 4.48
C GLY A 187 -11.19 -16.52 3.76
N ASP A 188 -12.50 -16.24 3.61
CA ASP A 188 -13.48 -17.12 2.97
C ASP A 188 -13.94 -16.54 1.61
N TRP A 189 -12.98 -16.30 0.72
CA TRP A 189 -13.13 -15.62 -0.58
C TRP A 189 -13.91 -16.39 -1.66
N LEU A 190 -14.28 -17.64 -1.41
CA LEU A 190 -15.09 -18.45 -2.35
C LEU A 190 -16.59 -18.36 -2.03
N ASP A 191 -16.93 -17.80 -0.87
CA ASP A 191 -18.29 -17.64 -0.39
C ASP A 191 -18.67 -16.15 -0.46
N LEU A 192 -19.90 -15.86 -0.92
CA LEU A 192 -20.43 -14.49 -1.01
C LEU A 192 -21.13 -14.08 0.28
N SER A 193 -21.10 -12.79 0.59
CA SER A 193 -22.02 -12.20 1.55
C SER A 193 -23.47 -12.28 1.06
N ASP A 194 -24.42 -12.06 1.97
CA ASP A 194 -25.84 -11.97 1.65
C ASP A 194 -26.21 -10.71 0.82
N ARG A 195 -25.26 -9.79 0.62
CA ARG A 195 -25.43 -8.54 -0.12
C ARG A 195 -25.15 -8.66 -1.62
N PHE A 196 -24.60 -9.79 -2.06
CA PHE A 196 -24.26 -10.06 -3.46
C PHE A 196 -24.87 -11.40 -3.92
N ALA A 197 -25.64 -11.35 -5.01
CA ALA A 197 -26.29 -12.53 -5.56
C ALA A 197 -25.38 -13.28 -6.53
N SER A 198 -24.59 -12.57 -7.34
CA SER A 198 -23.67 -13.19 -8.30
C SER A 198 -22.57 -12.25 -8.76
N LEU A 199 -21.32 -12.58 -8.45
CA LEU A 199 -20.16 -11.85 -8.97
C LEU A 199 -20.00 -12.01 -10.49
N GLU A 200 -20.29 -13.17 -11.07
CA GLU A 200 -20.25 -13.37 -12.52
C GLU A 200 -21.30 -12.51 -13.22
N GLY A 201 -22.52 -12.46 -12.68
CA GLY A 201 -23.60 -11.62 -13.17
C GLY A 201 -23.25 -10.13 -13.10
N LEU A 202 -22.69 -9.68 -11.98
CA LEU A 202 -22.24 -8.30 -11.80
C LEU A 202 -21.09 -7.96 -12.76
N ALA A 203 -20.07 -8.80 -12.84
CA ALA A 203 -18.94 -8.62 -13.75
C ALA A 203 -19.40 -8.55 -15.22
N LYS A 204 -20.39 -9.35 -15.60
CA LYS A 204 -21.01 -9.27 -16.93
C LYS A 204 -21.66 -7.91 -17.17
N ARG A 205 -22.46 -7.39 -16.23
CA ARG A 205 -23.11 -6.07 -16.37
C ARG A 205 -22.10 -4.94 -16.51
N ILE A 206 -21.01 -4.98 -15.75
CA ILE A 206 -19.91 -4.01 -15.85
C ILE A 206 -19.29 -4.05 -17.26
N ARG A 207 -19.00 -5.24 -17.79
CA ARG A 207 -18.48 -5.40 -19.16
C ARG A 207 -19.46 -4.97 -20.24
N ASP A 208 -20.74 -5.28 -20.10
CA ASP A 208 -21.78 -4.87 -21.04
C ASP A 208 -21.91 -3.33 -21.11
N ALA A 209 -21.54 -2.62 -20.03
CA ALA A 209 -21.46 -1.16 -19.98
C ALA A 209 -20.13 -0.58 -20.50
N GLY A 210 -19.22 -1.42 -21.02
CA GLY A 210 -17.94 -1.00 -21.59
C GLY A 210 -16.81 -0.81 -20.56
N MET A 211 -17.02 -1.22 -19.30
CA MET A 211 -16.04 -1.11 -18.23
C MET A 211 -15.41 -2.47 -17.89
N ARG A 212 -14.26 -2.43 -17.23
CA ARG A 212 -13.56 -3.60 -16.71
C ARG A 212 -13.95 -3.86 -15.25
N PRO A 213 -14.36 -5.08 -14.87
CA PRO A 213 -14.68 -5.38 -13.48
C PRO A 213 -13.40 -5.57 -12.65
N GLY A 214 -13.33 -4.85 -11.53
CA GLY A 214 -12.28 -4.96 -10.52
C GLY A 214 -12.77 -5.52 -9.20
N ILE A 215 -11.90 -6.17 -8.43
CA ILE A 215 -12.27 -6.77 -7.14
C ILE A 215 -11.15 -6.71 -6.11
N TRP A 216 -11.53 -6.54 -4.84
CA TRP A 216 -10.64 -6.56 -3.69
C TRP A 216 -10.55 -7.95 -3.03
N VAL A 217 -9.36 -8.30 -2.55
CA VAL A 217 -9.09 -9.53 -1.76
C VAL A 217 -7.98 -9.23 -0.75
N ALA A 218 -8.04 -9.74 0.48
CA ALA A 218 -6.91 -9.77 1.41
C ALA A 218 -6.26 -11.18 1.47
N PRO A 219 -5.46 -11.58 0.47
CA PRO A 219 -5.16 -12.99 0.21
C PRO A 219 -4.30 -13.67 1.27
N PHE A 220 -3.57 -12.91 2.08
CA PHE A 220 -2.70 -13.47 3.12
C PHE A 220 -3.27 -13.31 4.52
N LEU A 221 -4.51 -12.83 4.63
CA LEU A 221 -5.17 -12.54 5.90
C LEU A 221 -6.36 -13.47 6.09
N ALA A 222 -6.53 -13.97 7.31
CA ALA A 222 -7.72 -14.72 7.70
C ALA A 222 -8.21 -14.22 9.08
N GLY A 223 -9.51 -13.98 9.20
CA GLY A 223 -10.15 -13.60 10.46
C GLY A 223 -10.41 -14.83 11.34
N ALA A 224 -10.39 -14.64 12.66
CA ALA A 224 -10.65 -15.70 13.64
C ALA A 224 -11.99 -16.44 13.43
N ARG A 225 -12.96 -15.80 12.78
CA ARG A 225 -14.27 -16.39 12.45
C ARG A 225 -14.32 -17.12 11.10
N SER A 226 -13.26 -17.06 10.30
CA SER A 226 -13.23 -17.71 8.98
C SER A 226 -13.24 -19.24 9.07
N ARG A 227 -13.73 -19.89 8.01
CA ARG A 227 -13.61 -21.33 7.83
C ARG A 227 -12.15 -21.73 7.67
N VAL A 228 -11.33 -20.92 6.99
CA VAL A 228 -9.88 -21.15 6.91
C VAL A 228 -9.25 -21.34 8.29
N VAL A 229 -9.49 -20.44 9.25
CA VAL A 229 -8.92 -20.58 10.61
C VAL A 229 -9.50 -21.78 11.36
N ARG A 230 -10.80 -22.06 11.23
CA ARG A 230 -11.46 -23.16 11.98
C ARG A 230 -11.17 -24.55 11.41
N GLU A 231 -11.17 -24.69 10.09
CA GLU A 231 -11.09 -25.96 9.38
C GLU A 231 -9.65 -26.28 8.94
N HIS A 232 -8.80 -25.26 8.75
CA HIS A 232 -7.44 -25.39 8.26
C HIS A 232 -6.40 -24.59 9.10
N PRO A 233 -6.33 -24.76 10.43
CA PRO A 233 -5.36 -24.05 11.26
C PRO A 233 -3.90 -24.34 10.88
N GLU A 234 -3.63 -25.48 10.23
CA GLU A 234 -2.30 -25.85 9.71
C GLU A 234 -1.84 -24.99 8.52
N TRP A 235 -2.73 -24.18 7.93
CA TRP A 235 -2.39 -23.24 6.87
C TRP A 235 -1.86 -21.90 7.40
N LEU A 236 -1.84 -21.69 8.71
CA LEU A 236 -1.45 -20.41 9.31
C LEU A 236 0.05 -20.36 9.58
N ILE A 237 0.66 -19.18 9.40
CA ILE A 237 2.05 -18.93 9.79
C ILE A 237 2.16 -19.17 11.29
N GLY A 238 3.10 -20.01 11.74
CA GLY A 238 3.23 -20.32 13.17
C GLY A 238 2.21 -21.31 13.74
N ALA A 239 1.54 -22.12 12.90
CA ALA A 239 0.49 -23.06 13.32
C ALA A 239 0.85 -23.89 14.57
N ASP A 240 2.08 -24.41 14.65
CA ASP A 240 2.55 -25.24 15.78
C ASP A 240 2.67 -24.48 17.12
N GLY A 241 2.60 -23.15 17.10
CA GLY A 241 2.85 -22.27 18.25
C GLY A 241 1.73 -21.27 18.57
N GLY A 242 0.54 -21.42 17.98
CA GLY A 242 -0.60 -20.52 18.20
C GLY A 242 -0.77 -19.41 17.15
N HIS A 243 -0.18 -19.60 15.97
CA HIS A 243 -0.12 -18.70 14.81
C HIS A 243 0.44 -17.29 15.07
N ALA A 244 0.99 -16.67 14.03
CA ALA A 244 1.46 -15.30 14.08
C ALA A 244 0.27 -14.34 14.25
N ASP A 245 0.43 -13.34 15.12
CA ASP A 245 -0.53 -12.26 15.30
C ASP A 245 -0.45 -11.30 14.10
N ALA A 246 -1.53 -11.19 13.33
CA ALA A 246 -1.66 -10.27 12.21
C ALA A 246 -2.43 -8.99 12.56
N GLY A 247 -2.74 -8.77 13.84
CA GLY A 247 -3.46 -7.62 14.35
C GLY A 247 -4.95 -7.90 14.60
N HIS A 248 -5.73 -6.82 14.68
CA HIS A 248 -7.16 -6.89 15.00
C HIS A 248 -7.93 -5.88 14.16
N ASN A 249 -8.92 -6.36 13.41
CA ASN A 249 -9.84 -5.56 12.58
C ASN A 249 -11.15 -6.33 12.33
N TRP A 250 -12.20 -5.69 11.79
CA TRP A 250 -13.54 -6.30 11.64
C TRP A 250 -14.07 -6.96 12.94
N ASP A 251 -13.73 -6.35 14.08
CA ASP A 251 -14.02 -6.84 15.43
C ASP A 251 -13.60 -8.31 15.65
N GLN A 252 -12.43 -8.67 15.15
CA GLN A 252 -11.82 -10.00 15.33
C GLN A 252 -10.30 -9.94 15.26
N ASP A 253 -9.68 -10.95 15.88
CA ASP A 253 -8.24 -11.18 15.72
C ASP A 253 -7.95 -11.77 14.34
N LEU A 254 -6.77 -11.45 13.82
CA LEU A 254 -6.35 -11.80 12.48
C LEU A 254 -5.12 -12.71 12.52
N ALA A 255 -5.04 -13.61 11.55
CA ALA A 255 -3.90 -14.49 11.33
C ALA A 255 -3.33 -14.35 9.92
N GLY A 256 -2.03 -14.62 9.78
CA GLY A 256 -1.34 -14.67 8.50
C GLY A 256 -1.40 -16.06 7.87
N LEU A 257 -1.75 -16.13 6.58
CA LEU A 257 -1.77 -17.38 5.81
C LEU A 257 -0.36 -17.76 5.33
N ASP A 258 0.06 -19.00 5.61
CA ASP A 258 1.30 -19.58 5.10
C ASP A 258 1.07 -20.18 3.70
N VAL A 259 1.28 -19.34 2.68
CA VAL A 259 1.16 -19.75 1.27
C VAL A 259 2.15 -20.84 0.86
N THR A 260 3.18 -21.15 1.67
CA THR A 260 4.09 -22.26 1.37
C THR A 260 3.50 -23.62 1.76
N HIS A 261 2.40 -23.64 2.51
CA HIS A 261 1.60 -24.84 2.71
C HIS A 261 0.84 -25.18 1.42
N PRO A 262 0.91 -26.42 0.89
CA PRO A 262 0.27 -26.79 -0.38
C PRO A 262 -1.23 -26.55 -0.42
N GLY A 263 -1.92 -26.73 0.72
CA GLY A 263 -3.37 -26.46 0.84
C GLY A 263 -3.71 -24.98 0.71
N ALA A 264 -2.98 -24.11 1.43
CA ALA A 264 -3.14 -22.66 1.33
C ALA A 264 -2.82 -22.15 -0.09
N ALA A 265 -1.75 -22.66 -0.70
CA ALA A 265 -1.40 -22.35 -2.08
C ALA A 265 -2.50 -22.78 -3.07
N ALA A 266 -3.09 -23.96 -2.88
CA ALA A 266 -4.20 -24.43 -3.72
C ALA A 266 -5.44 -23.55 -3.57
N TYR A 267 -5.78 -23.19 -2.33
CA TYR A 267 -6.89 -22.28 -2.02
C TYR A 267 -6.74 -20.93 -2.71
N LEU A 268 -5.56 -20.29 -2.65
CA LEU A 268 -5.34 -19.03 -3.37
C LEU A 268 -5.42 -19.18 -4.88
N ARG A 269 -4.92 -20.28 -5.46
CA ARG A 269 -5.10 -20.54 -6.90
C ARG A 269 -6.57 -20.66 -7.27
N GLU A 270 -7.36 -21.33 -6.45
CA GLU A 270 -8.80 -21.49 -6.65
C GLU A 270 -9.53 -20.15 -6.54
N THR A 271 -9.26 -19.37 -5.49
CA THR A 271 -9.83 -18.03 -5.30
C THR A 271 -9.58 -17.13 -6.50
N PHE A 272 -8.31 -16.88 -6.84
CA PHE A 272 -7.98 -15.99 -7.96
C PHE A 272 -8.41 -16.58 -9.30
N GLY A 273 -8.31 -17.90 -9.51
CA GLY A 273 -8.79 -18.56 -10.72
C GLY A 273 -10.29 -18.42 -10.93
N THR A 274 -11.08 -18.54 -9.85
CA THR A 274 -12.54 -18.37 -9.86
C THR A 274 -12.93 -16.93 -10.19
N LEU A 275 -12.29 -15.96 -9.55
CA LEU A 275 -12.51 -14.53 -9.85
C LEU A 275 -12.13 -14.19 -11.29
N ARG A 276 -11.01 -14.73 -11.81
CA ARG A 276 -10.66 -14.59 -13.23
C ARG A 276 -11.71 -15.20 -14.16
N ALA A 277 -12.22 -16.38 -13.82
CA ALA A 277 -13.23 -17.06 -14.62
C ALA A 277 -14.57 -16.29 -14.64
N ALA A 278 -14.95 -15.65 -13.53
CA ALA A 278 -16.09 -14.71 -13.47
C ALA A 278 -15.86 -13.43 -14.31
N GLY A 279 -14.61 -13.18 -14.69
CA GLY A 279 -14.18 -12.18 -15.66
C GLY A 279 -13.66 -10.89 -15.05
N PHE A 280 -13.22 -10.92 -13.79
CA PHE A 280 -12.48 -9.82 -13.15
C PHE A 280 -11.08 -9.69 -13.73
N ASP A 281 -10.66 -8.46 -14.04
CA ASP A 281 -9.32 -8.19 -14.58
C ASP A 281 -8.50 -7.08 -13.96
N TYR A 282 -9.04 -6.49 -12.90
CA TYR A 282 -8.34 -5.62 -12.01
C TYR A 282 -8.45 -6.19 -10.59
N PHE A 283 -7.32 -6.39 -9.93
CA PHE A 283 -7.28 -6.96 -8.58
C PHE A 283 -6.61 -5.97 -7.65
N LYS A 284 -7.34 -5.51 -6.63
CA LYS A 284 -6.73 -4.88 -5.46
C LYS A 284 -6.46 -5.99 -4.45
N ILE A 285 -5.20 -6.23 -4.11
CA ILE A 285 -4.84 -7.19 -3.07
C ILE A 285 -4.24 -6.49 -1.87
N ASP A 286 -4.78 -6.78 -0.69
CA ASP A 286 -4.63 -5.92 0.49
C ASP A 286 -4.14 -6.68 1.73
N PHE A 287 -3.79 -5.94 2.78
CA PHE A 287 -3.24 -6.45 4.05
C PHE A 287 -2.04 -7.37 3.84
N LEU A 288 -1.26 -7.07 2.80
CA LEU A 288 -0.20 -7.93 2.29
C LEU A 288 0.95 -8.14 3.28
N TYR A 289 1.12 -7.25 4.27
CA TYR A 289 2.06 -7.43 5.38
C TYR A 289 1.86 -8.76 6.12
N ALA A 290 0.62 -9.30 6.14
CA ALA A 290 0.30 -10.53 6.83
C ALA A 290 1.09 -11.73 6.27
N GLY A 291 1.34 -11.77 4.96
CA GLY A 291 2.16 -12.81 4.34
C GLY A 291 3.66 -12.70 4.68
N ALA A 292 4.10 -11.53 5.15
CA ALA A 292 5.48 -11.22 5.50
C ALA A 292 5.76 -11.28 7.02
N LEU A 293 4.81 -11.75 7.83
CA LEU A 293 4.99 -11.88 9.28
C LEU A 293 6.08 -12.90 9.63
N ASP A 294 6.79 -12.65 10.72
CA ASP A 294 7.73 -13.61 11.28
C ASP A 294 6.97 -14.83 11.83
N GLY A 295 7.54 -16.02 11.62
CA GLY A 295 6.99 -17.28 12.13
C GLY A 295 7.43 -18.47 11.29
N PRO A 296 7.42 -19.69 11.88
CA PRO A 296 7.74 -20.89 11.14
C PRO A 296 6.67 -21.14 10.06
N ARG A 297 7.12 -21.69 8.94
CA ARG A 297 6.32 -21.99 7.74
C ARG A 297 6.55 -23.42 7.33
N HIS A 298 5.60 -24.00 6.60
CA HIS A 298 5.60 -25.37 6.11
C HIS A 298 6.88 -25.71 5.32
N SER A 299 7.31 -24.80 4.43
CA SER A 299 8.53 -24.99 3.62
C SER A 299 9.85 -24.69 4.35
N GLY A 300 9.79 -24.02 5.50
CA GLY A 300 10.96 -23.43 6.17
C GLY A 300 11.50 -22.15 5.53
N ALA A 301 10.84 -21.59 4.50
CA ALA A 301 11.24 -20.35 3.86
C ALA A 301 11.20 -19.13 4.80
N GLY A 302 12.05 -18.14 4.52
CA GLY A 302 12.02 -16.87 5.23
C GLY A 302 10.74 -16.07 4.95
N PRO A 303 10.35 -15.11 5.82
CA PRO A 303 9.09 -14.38 5.66
C PRO A 303 8.92 -13.67 4.32
N LEU A 304 9.97 -12.98 3.86
CA LEU A 304 9.93 -12.22 2.62
C LEU A 304 10.07 -13.10 1.37
N GLU A 305 10.70 -14.27 1.49
CA GLU A 305 10.74 -15.26 0.42
C GLU A 305 9.35 -15.84 0.19
N ALA A 306 8.67 -16.29 1.26
CA ALA A 306 7.31 -16.81 1.23
C ALA A 306 6.29 -15.75 0.76
N TYR A 307 6.42 -14.52 1.24
CA TYR A 307 5.63 -13.38 0.76
C TYR A 307 5.72 -13.23 -0.76
N ARG A 308 6.95 -13.20 -1.30
CA ARG A 308 7.18 -13.07 -2.75
C ARG A 308 6.75 -14.31 -3.52
N GLU A 309 6.83 -15.50 -2.93
CA GLU A 309 6.29 -16.73 -3.51
C GLU A 309 4.76 -16.64 -3.69
N GLY A 310 4.04 -16.22 -2.65
CA GLY A 310 2.59 -16.03 -2.72
C GLY A 310 2.18 -15.01 -3.78
N LEU A 311 2.88 -13.89 -3.87
CA LEU A 311 2.62 -12.89 -4.91
C LEU A 311 2.85 -13.44 -6.33
N ARG A 312 3.91 -14.23 -6.53
CA ARG A 312 4.16 -14.88 -7.83
C ARG A 312 3.09 -15.91 -8.17
N LEU A 313 2.61 -16.67 -7.18
CA LEU A 313 1.48 -17.58 -7.36
C LEU A 313 0.23 -16.82 -7.82
N ILE A 314 -0.10 -15.70 -7.17
CA ILE A 314 -1.23 -14.86 -7.55
C ILE A 314 -1.03 -14.36 -8.98
N ARG A 315 0.15 -13.83 -9.33
CA ARG A 315 0.46 -13.35 -10.68
C ARG A 315 0.33 -14.41 -11.76
N GLN A 316 0.85 -15.60 -11.52
CA GLN A 316 0.73 -16.72 -12.45
C GLN A 316 -0.74 -17.13 -12.62
N THR A 317 -1.53 -17.07 -11.56
CA THR A 317 -2.95 -17.46 -11.58
C THR A 317 -3.80 -16.43 -12.33
N ILE A 318 -3.60 -15.14 -12.10
CA ILE A 318 -4.40 -14.09 -12.75
C ILE A 318 -3.98 -13.83 -14.20
N GLY A 319 -2.76 -14.22 -14.56
CA GLY A 319 -2.19 -14.02 -15.88
C GLY A 319 -1.65 -12.60 -16.12
N PRO A 320 -0.84 -12.41 -17.18
CA PRO A 320 -0.13 -11.15 -17.43
C PRO A 320 -1.06 -9.99 -17.81
N GLU A 321 -2.23 -10.26 -18.37
CA GLU A 321 -3.18 -9.22 -18.80
C GLU A 321 -3.93 -8.58 -17.62
N ALA A 322 -4.02 -9.26 -16.48
CA ALA A 322 -4.67 -8.71 -15.30
C ALA A 322 -3.85 -7.58 -14.69
N TYR A 323 -4.51 -6.50 -14.30
CA TYR A 323 -3.89 -5.40 -13.55
C TYR A 323 -3.95 -5.72 -12.06
N LEU A 324 -2.83 -5.59 -11.33
CA LEU A 324 -2.79 -5.80 -9.88
C LEU A 324 -2.30 -4.55 -9.17
N LEU A 325 -3.14 -4.09 -8.27
CA LEU A 325 -2.87 -3.07 -7.28
C LEU A 325 -2.54 -3.74 -5.95
N GLY A 326 -1.37 -3.43 -5.39
CA GLY A 326 -1.01 -3.84 -4.02
C GLY A 326 -1.44 -2.82 -2.98
N CYS A 327 -1.84 -3.29 -1.80
CA CYS A 327 -2.18 -2.47 -0.65
C CYS A 327 -1.77 -3.16 0.66
N GLY A 328 -1.51 -2.37 1.70
CA GLY A 328 -0.98 -2.87 2.98
C GLY A 328 0.33 -3.65 2.84
N ALA A 329 1.17 -3.33 1.85
CA ALA A 329 2.24 -4.20 1.36
C ALA A 329 3.65 -3.71 1.74
N PRO A 330 4.56 -4.60 2.19
CA PRO A 330 5.97 -4.25 2.35
C PRO A 330 6.54 -3.67 1.05
N ILE A 331 7.01 -2.42 1.07
CA ILE A 331 7.28 -1.65 -0.15
C ILE A 331 8.43 -2.28 -0.97
N LEU A 332 9.64 -2.37 -0.41
CA LEU A 332 10.79 -2.89 -1.16
C LEU A 332 10.63 -4.35 -1.59
N PRO A 333 10.12 -5.28 -0.74
CA PRO A 333 9.88 -6.66 -1.14
C PRO A 333 8.82 -6.84 -2.24
N SER A 334 8.01 -5.81 -2.53
CA SER A 334 6.96 -5.83 -3.55
C SER A 334 7.46 -5.43 -4.95
N VAL A 335 8.63 -4.81 -5.06
CA VAL A 335 9.12 -4.27 -6.33
C VAL A 335 9.28 -5.38 -7.38
N GLY A 336 8.79 -5.10 -8.60
CA GLY A 336 8.77 -6.01 -9.74
C GLY A 336 7.58 -6.99 -9.78
N LEU A 337 6.64 -6.92 -8.82
CA LEU A 337 5.48 -7.83 -8.75
C LEU A 337 4.13 -7.13 -8.95
N PHE A 338 4.08 -5.81 -8.94
CA PHE A 338 2.85 -5.01 -8.99
C PHE A 338 2.82 -4.05 -10.18
N ASP A 339 1.62 -3.73 -10.66
CA ASP A 339 1.42 -2.69 -11.68
C ASP A 339 1.26 -1.33 -11.01
N ALA A 340 0.45 -1.30 -9.95
CA ALA A 340 0.31 -0.16 -9.05
C ALA A 340 0.46 -0.59 -7.60
N MET A 341 0.79 0.36 -6.74
CA MET A 341 0.90 0.15 -5.30
C MET A 341 0.33 1.35 -4.55
N ARG A 342 -0.50 1.07 -3.54
CA ARG A 342 -0.89 2.06 -2.52
C ARG A 342 0.37 2.53 -1.79
N VAL A 343 0.65 3.82 -1.84
CA VAL A 343 1.86 4.42 -1.26
C VAL A 343 1.58 5.27 -0.01
N SER A 344 0.35 5.26 0.49
CA SER A 344 -0.04 6.05 1.64
C SER A 344 -0.99 5.30 2.56
N ALA A 345 -1.19 5.84 3.76
CA ALA A 345 -2.35 5.51 4.59
C ALA A 345 -3.65 5.75 3.81
N ASP A 346 -4.74 5.14 4.30
CA ASP A 346 -6.07 5.38 3.78
C ASP A 346 -6.44 6.86 3.88
N THR A 347 -6.99 7.42 2.80
CA THR A 347 -7.69 8.69 2.86
C THR A 347 -8.97 8.55 3.67
N ALA A 348 -9.58 9.66 4.05
CA ALA A 348 -10.84 9.66 4.77
C ALA A 348 -11.59 10.97 4.57
N PRO A 349 -12.90 11.01 4.85
CA PRO A 349 -13.65 12.26 4.87
C PRO A 349 -13.09 13.29 5.87
N GLN A 350 -12.39 12.83 6.91
CA GLN A 350 -11.73 13.67 7.90
C GLN A 350 -10.26 13.95 7.55
N TYR A 351 -9.80 15.15 7.87
CA TYR A 351 -8.40 15.54 7.67
C TYR A 351 -7.46 14.86 8.67
N GLU A 352 -7.81 14.89 9.95
CA GLU A 352 -6.98 14.33 11.02
C GLU A 352 -7.13 12.80 11.10
N PRO A 353 -6.01 12.05 11.19
CA PRO A 353 -6.08 10.62 11.21
C PRO A 353 -6.59 10.08 12.54
N TRP A 354 -7.18 8.88 12.52
CA TRP A 354 -7.67 8.24 13.73
C TRP A 354 -6.56 8.12 14.79
N TYR A 355 -6.90 8.47 16.04
CA TYR A 355 -5.98 8.52 17.18
C TYR A 355 -4.74 9.42 16.97
N GLY A 356 -4.72 10.26 15.93
CA GLY A 356 -3.58 11.10 15.57
C GLY A 356 -2.42 10.36 14.90
N ASP A 357 -2.55 9.05 14.63
CA ASP A 357 -1.49 8.24 14.02
C ASP A 357 -1.50 8.37 12.49
N PRO A 358 -0.45 8.93 11.85
CA PRO A 358 -0.45 9.17 10.40
C PRO A 358 -0.49 7.88 9.56
N ALA A 359 -0.37 6.70 10.16
CA ALA A 359 -0.53 5.41 9.49
C ALA A 359 -1.99 4.91 9.42
N LEU A 360 -2.92 5.59 10.10
CA LEU A 360 -4.34 5.26 10.16
C LEU A 360 -5.17 6.19 9.25
N PRO A 361 -6.42 5.82 8.91
CA PRO A 361 -7.25 6.58 7.97
C PRO A 361 -7.34 8.08 8.32
N GLY A 362 -7.05 8.93 7.35
CA GLY A 362 -7.07 10.39 7.45
C GLY A 362 -6.24 11.08 6.37
N GLN A 363 -6.72 12.21 5.85
CA GLN A 363 -6.05 12.88 4.72
C GLN A 363 -4.63 13.35 5.07
N ARG A 364 -4.36 13.80 6.30
CA ARG A 364 -3.02 14.26 6.69
C ARG A 364 -1.96 13.17 6.50
N GLY A 365 -2.26 11.94 6.90
CA GLY A 365 -1.38 10.78 6.73
C GLY A 365 -1.25 10.36 5.27
N ALA A 366 -2.37 10.39 4.55
CA ALA A 366 -2.42 10.09 3.12
C ALA A 366 -1.55 11.06 2.29
N VAL A 367 -1.69 12.37 2.51
CA VAL A 367 -0.91 13.43 1.85
C VAL A 367 0.58 13.29 2.16
N LEU A 368 0.93 13.14 3.45
CA LEU A 368 2.32 13.03 3.90
C LEU A 368 3.06 11.93 3.14
N SER A 369 2.48 10.72 3.10
CA SER A 369 3.14 9.57 2.50
C SER A 369 3.06 9.57 0.97
N THR A 370 1.97 10.10 0.39
CA THR A 370 1.85 10.27 -1.07
C THR A 370 2.96 11.17 -1.61
N VAL A 371 3.17 12.33 -0.99
CA VAL A 371 4.23 13.26 -1.39
C VAL A 371 5.61 12.66 -1.09
N GLY A 372 5.80 12.13 0.13
CA GLY A 372 7.07 11.57 0.55
C GLY A 372 7.50 10.31 -0.21
N ARG A 373 6.59 9.65 -0.93
CA ARG A 373 6.89 8.50 -1.82
C ARG A 373 6.71 8.82 -3.30
N ALA A 374 6.53 10.08 -3.69
CA ALA A 374 6.40 10.47 -5.09
C ALA A 374 7.58 10.00 -5.97
N TRP A 375 8.78 9.90 -5.39
CA TRP A 375 9.98 9.37 -6.06
C TRP A 375 9.86 7.91 -6.52
N GLN A 376 8.91 7.13 -6.02
CA GLN A 376 8.71 5.72 -6.41
C GLN A 376 7.94 5.56 -7.73
N HIS A 377 7.13 6.56 -8.09
CA HIS A 377 6.30 6.52 -9.29
C HIS A 377 7.17 6.46 -10.55
N GLY A 378 6.77 5.62 -11.51
CA GLY A 378 7.51 5.47 -12.76
C GLY A 378 8.89 4.80 -12.59
N ARG A 379 9.18 4.26 -11.40
CA ARG A 379 10.39 3.48 -11.10
C ARG A 379 10.07 2.09 -10.60
N PHE A 380 9.24 1.99 -9.58
CA PHE A 380 8.84 0.69 -9.00
C PHE A 380 7.54 0.16 -9.62
N TRP A 381 6.60 1.09 -9.87
CA TRP A 381 5.22 0.85 -10.29
C TRP A 381 4.53 2.20 -10.57
N VAL A 382 3.23 2.15 -10.86
CA VAL A 382 2.35 3.32 -10.72
C VAL A 382 2.05 3.56 -9.24
N ASN A 383 2.18 4.79 -8.75
CA ASN A 383 1.80 5.12 -7.38
C ASN A 383 0.29 5.30 -7.35
N ASP A 384 -0.36 4.60 -6.43
CA ASP A 384 -1.74 4.83 -6.04
C ASP A 384 -1.73 5.69 -4.75
N PRO A 385 -2.15 6.97 -4.83
CA PRO A 385 -2.22 7.85 -3.66
C PRO A 385 -3.44 7.54 -2.80
N ASP A 386 -4.24 6.54 -3.16
CA ASP A 386 -5.61 6.29 -2.72
C ASP A 386 -6.68 7.12 -3.48
N CYS A 387 -7.96 6.86 -3.20
CA CYS A 387 -9.06 7.37 -3.99
C CYS A 387 -9.27 8.89 -3.85
N LEU A 388 -9.64 9.52 -4.96
CA LEU A 388 -10.29 10.83 -4.98
C LEU A 388 -11.66 10.72 -4.30
N ILE A 389 -11.83 11.48 -3.22
CA ILE A 389 -13.10 11.68 -2.53
C ILE A 389 -13.40 13.17 -2.46
N VAL A 390 -14.45 13.59 -3.16
CA VAL A 390 -14.78 15.01 -3.43
C VAL A 390 -16.24 15.34 -3.22
N ARG A 391 -17.02 14.43 -2.61
CA ARG A 391 -18.37 14.77 -2.13
C ARG A 391 -18.35 15.89 -1.07
N PRO A 392 -19.45 16.65 -0.89
CA PRO A 392 -19.47 17.86 -0.05
C PRO A 392 -19.09 17.65 1.42
N GLU A 393 -19.25 16.44 1.96
CA GLU A 393 -18.97 16.13 3.37
C GLU A 393 -17.48 15.92 3.67
N VAL A 394 -16.64 15.83 2.63
CA VAL A 394 -15.20 15.61 2.79
C VAL A 394 -14.52 16.93 3.16
N GLU A 395 -13.83 16.95 4.29
CA GLU A 395 -13.01 18.08 4.72
C GLU A 395 -11.88 18.32 3.71
N ARG A 396 -11.57 19.58 3.38
CA ARG A 396 -10.41 19.95 2.53
C ARG A 396 -10.34 19.18 1.19
N ARG A 397 -11.49 18.80 0.63
CA ARG A 397 -11.60 18.02 -0.61
C ARG A 397 -10.88 18.64 -1.80
N GLU A 398 -10.79 19.97 -1.86
CA GLU A 398 -10.04 20.71 -2.88
C GLU A 398 -8.53 20.42 -2.76
N GLU A 399 -7.99 20.45 -1.54
CA GLU A 399 -6.56 20.19 -1.29
C GLU A 399 -6.21 18.73 -1.54
N TRP A 400 -7.12 17.81 -1.19
CA TRP A 400 -6.94 16.40 -1.54
C TRP A 400 -6.92 16.18 -3.05
N ALA A 401 -7.83 16.83 -3.78
CA ALA A 401 -7.85 16.78 -5.24
C ALA A 401 -6.55 17.33 -5.87
N GLU A 402 -5.96 18.39 -5.31
CA GLU A 402 -4.67 18.93 -5.76
C GLU A 402 -3.50 17.94 -5.55
N VAL A 403 -3.49 17.24 -4.41
CA VAL A 403 -2.47 16.21 -4.12
C VAL A 403 -2.61 15.04 -5.08
N VAL A 404 -3.84 14.55 -5.28
CA VAL A 404 -4.14 13.52 -6.26
C VAL A 404 -3.71 14.00 -7.64
N GLU A 405 -4.09 15.20 -8.08
CA GLU A 405 -3.68 15.81 -9.36
C GLU A 405 -2.16 15.79 -9.57
N ARG A 406 -1.38 16.19 -8.57
CA ARG A 406 0.08 16.30 -8.72
C ARG A 406 0.83 14.98 -8.58
N TYR A 407 0.38 14.08 -7.70
CA TYR A 407 1.15 12.90 -7.28
C TYR A 407 0.38 11.58 -7.43
N GLY A 408 -0.82 11.61 -8.01
CA GLY A 408 -1.62 10.43 -8.32
C GLY A 408 -1.24 9.83 -9.66
N GLY A 409 -0.55 8.69 -9.64
CA GLY A 409 -0.28 7.91 -10.84
C GLY A 409 -1.55 7.17 -11.28
N LEU A 410 -2.15 6.44 -10.34
CA LEU A 410 -3.46 5.81 -10.50
C LEU A 410 -4.57 6.81 -10.12
N ARG A 411 -5.65 6.81 -10.90
CA ARG A 411 -6.79 7.73 -10.73
C ARG A 411 -8.04 6.92 -10.41
N ALA A 412 -8.40 6.84 -9.14
CA ALA A 412 -9.63 6.20 -8.69
C ALA A 412 -10.54 7.21 -7.99
N SER A 413 -11.86 7.17 -8.24
CA SER A 413 -12.86 7.89 -7.43
C SER A 413 -13.58 6.92 -6.50
N SER A 414 -14.01 7.38 -5.32
CA SER A 414 -14.75 6.54 -4.37
C SER A 414 -15.91 7.25 -3.69
N ASP A 415 -16.58 8.14 -4.42
CA ASP A 415 -17.84 8.73 -4.01
C ASP A 415 -19.02 7.98 -4.62
N ARG A 416 -20.17 7.99 -3.95
CA ARG A 416 -21.44 7.76 -4.61
C ARG A 416 -21.65 8.87 -5.64
N ILE A 417 -21.64 8.54 -6.93
CA ILE A 417 -21.64 9.53 -8.02
C ILE A 417 -22.86 10.47 -7.94
N ALA A 418 -24.02 9.93 -7.57
CA ALA A 418 -25.25 10.70 -7.40
C ALA A 418 -25.21 11.72 -6.24
N ALA A 419 -24.24 11.61 -5.32
CA ALA A 419 -24.05 12.53 -4.21
C ALA A 419 -23.04 13.65 -4.50
N LEU A 420 -22.39 13.64 -5.67
CA LEU A 420 -21.46 14.70 -6.07
C LEU A 420 -22.22 15.98 -6.39
N ASP A 421 -21.72 17.10 -5.88
CA ASP A 421 -22.12 18.42 -6.36
C ASP A 421 -21.46 18.73 -7.72
N ALA A 422 -21.81 19.87 -8.32
CA ALA A 422 -21.29 20.24 -9.65
C ALA A 422 -19.76 20.32 -9.67
N TRP A 423 -19.14 20.81 -8.59
CA TRP A 423 -17.69 20.88 -8.48
C TRP A 423 -17.05 19.50 -8.35
N GLY A 424 -17.58 18.63 -7.49
CA GLY A 424 -17.09 17.28 -7.30
C GLY A 424 -17.20 16.45 -8.58
N LEU A 425 -18.33 16.54 -9.29
CA LEU A 425 -18.53 15.83 -10.56
C LEU A 425 -17.54 16.29 -11.64
N GLU A 426 -17.31 17.59 -11.78
CA GLU A 426 -16.38 18.13 -12.76
C GLU A 426 -14.91 17.81 -12.39
N THR A 427 -14.57 17.87 -11.11
CA THR A 427 -13.24 17.50 -10.63
C THR A 427 -12.95 16.02 -10.88
N THR A 428 -13.92 15.14 -10.59
CA THR A 428 -13.82 13.72 -10.92
C THR A 428 -13.65 13.50 -12.41
N ARG A 429 -14.47 14.13 -13.27
CA ARG A 429 -14.33 14.03 -14.73
C ARG A 429 -12.95 14.44 -15.21
N ARG A 430 -12.45 15.59 -14.74
CA ARG A 430 -11.17 16.14 -15.12
C ARG A 430 -10.00 15.23 -14.72
N LEU A 431 -9.95 14.80 -13.46
CA LEU A 431 -8.86 13.98 -12.94
C LEU A 431 -8.88 12.54 -13.45
N LEU A 432 -10.05 12.01 -13.81
CA LEU A 432 -10.14 10.72 -14.49
C LEU A 432 -9.85 10.84 -16.01
N SER A 433 -9.91 12.03 -16.61
CA SER A 433 -9.55 12.23 -18.02
C SER A 433 -8.06 12.42 -18.24
N ASP A 434 -7.32 12.86 -17.21
CA ASP A 434 -5.90 13.22 -17.29
C ASP A 434 -5.06 12.31 -16.39
N VAL A 435 -4.83 11.08 -16.88
CA VAL A 435 -3.95 10.12 -16.21
C VAL A 435 -2.50 10.39 -16.64
N PRO A 436 -1.58 10.69 -15.70
CA PRO A 436 -0.20 10.91 -16.06
C PRO A 436 0.45 9.62 -16.60
N PRO A 437 1.40 9.72 -17.53
CA PRO A 437 2.17 8.56 -17.96
C PRO A 437 2.98 8.01 -16.76
N PRO A 438 3.29 6.70 -16.74
CA PRO A 438 4.03 6.06 -15.65
C PRO A 438 5.54 6.40 -15.72
N VAL A 439 5.87 7.68 -15.65
CA VAL A 439 7.22 8.22 -15.64
C VAL A 439 7.45 8.95 -14.32
N PRO A 440 8.71 9.09 -13.87
CA PRO A 440 9.04 9.81 -12.66
C PRO A 440 8.31 11.15 -12.52
N PHE A 441 7.66 11.37 -11.39
CA PHE A 441 7.19 12.70 -11.02
C PHE A 441 8.39 13.65 -10.84
N PRO A 442 8.18 14.97 -11.02
CA PRO A 442 9.12 15.96 -10.52
C PRO A 442 9.37 15.74 -9.03
N ALA A 443 10.61 15.94 -8.58
CA ALA A 443 10.93 15.89 -7.17
C ALA A 443 10.05 16.88 -6.38
N PRO A 444 9.48 16.48 -5.23
CA PRO A 444 8.79 17.41 -4.35
C PRO A 444 9.70 18.58 -3.97
N ALA A 445 9.11 19.78 -3.85
CA ALA A 445 9.83 20.89 -3.25
C ALA A 445 10.06 20.59 -1.75
N SER A 446 11.31 20.70 -1.32
CA SER A 446 11.79 20.47 0.06
C SER A 446 11.40 21.57 1.04
#